data_AF-A0A1F3EAC3-F1
#
_entry.id   AF-A0A1F3EAC3-F1
#
_cell.length_a   1.000
_cell.length_b   1.000
_cell.length_c   1.000
_cell.angle_alpha   90.00
_cell.angle_beta   90.00
_cell.angle_gamma   90.00
#
_symmetry.space_group_name_H-M   'P 1'
#
loop_
_entity.id
_entity.type
_entity.pdbx_description
1 polymer ?
#
loop_
_entity_poly.entity_id
_entity_poly.type
_entity_poly.pdbx_seq_one_letter_code
_entity_poly.pdbx_strand_id
1 'polypeptide(L)'
;MRTIFKILGLFFISSVLLFTSCDEKYDYSYTGDEFIQFKTATSNISESSVDTLTIPVLLAGSLPKSDVTLTLTVTTTVKEGFTFVQGTDFDLIGLDGTNLVIKANTAQSDIQLVVYDNFDEDSTRTVTFTLTDSDGDYVMGLPGSENKKSYVVSVIDDDCAFVPQNFAGTPSGLDVTNFPSQAVFVLDEAWADMSEAKARYKVTKIAQGIFDQWGETVTSGADGTYLIFDNTNPLSPTISMDLTMSSDPDGNMIETNGGDWGYFMYDNTSAINYFATCTGYMEYWYKVDLWQDGALYPGGEGYYSWGLRVTFEL
;
A
#
# COMPACT_ATOMS: atom_id res chain seq x y z
N MET A 1 -48.17 6.26 46.40
CA MET A 1 -47.77 4.84 46.22
C MET A 1 -47.04 4.53 44.91
N ARG A 2 -47.17 5.33 43.83
CA ARG A 2 -46.50 5.04 42.53
C ARG A 2 -44.99 5.36 42.46
N THR A 3 -44.44 6.12 43.40
CA THR A 3 -43.01 6.52 43.42
C THR A 3 -42.11 5.57 44.22
N ILE A 4 -42.66 4.82 45.17
CA ILE A 4 -41.88 3.87 46.01
C ILE A 4 -41.47 2.62 45.22
N PHE A 5 -42.30 2.17 44.27
CA PHE A 5 -41.98 1.03 43.40
C PHE A 5 -40.84 1.31 42.40
N LYS A 6 -40.59 2.58 42.04
CA LYS A 6 -39.49 2.94 41.13
C LYS A 6 -38.13 2.95 41.83
N ILE A 7 -38.10 3.28 43.12
CA ILE A 7 -36.85 3.33 43.89
C ILE A 7 -36.41 1.93 44.33
N LEU A 8 -37.36 1.03 44.66
CA LEU A 8 -37.03 -0.37 44.96
C LEU A 8 -36.53 -1.17 43.74
N GLY A 9 -37.06 -0.86 42.54
CA GLY A 9 -36.64 -1.52 41.30
C GLY A 9 -35.19 -1.19 40.90
N LEU A 10 -34.72 0.03 41.17
CA LEU A 10 -33.36 0.44 40.84
C LEU A 10 -32.30 -0.17 41.78
N PHE A 11 -32.66 -0.44 43.04
CA PHE A 11 -31.75 -1.06 44.01
C PHE A 11 -31.50 -2.55 43.74
N PHE A 12 -32.48 -3.26 43.14
CA PHE A 12 -32.36 -4.68 42.85
C PHE A 12 -31.53 -4.97 41.59
N ILE A 13 -31.47 -4.05 40.62
CA ILE A 13 -30.64 -4.21 39.41
C ILE A 13 -29.17 -3.87 39.70
N SER A 14 -28.89 -2.94 40.63
CA SER A 14 -27.52 -2.59 41.03
C SER A 14 -26.81 -3.69 41.85
N SER A 15 -27.59 -4.54 42.55
CA SER A 15 -27.03 -5.60 43.40
C SER A 15 -26.70 -6.90 42.66
N VAL A 16 -27.20 -7.09 41.43
CA VAL A 16 -26.91 -8.28 40.58
C VAL A 16 -25.65 -8.09 39.73
N LEU A 17 -25.14 -6.85 39.57
CA LEU A 17 -23.92 -6.56 38.81
C LEU A 17 -22.62 -6.62 39.63
N LEU A 18 -22.69 -6.92 40.93
CA LEU A 18 -21.51 -6.96 41.81
C LEU A 18 -20.84 -8.35 41.94
N PHE A 19 -21.32 -9.37 41.23
CA PHE A 19 -20.76 -10.73 41.32
C PHE A 19 -20.29 -11.34 40.00
N THR A 20 -20.15 -10.54 38.95
CA THR A 20 -19.48 -10.97 37.70
C THR A 20 -18.13 -10.28 37.54
N SER A 21 -17.33 -10.17 38.61
CA SER A 21 -15.89 -10.14 38.41
C SER A 21 -15.49 -11.59 38.13
N CYS A 22 -15.48 -11.96 36.85
CA CYS A 22 -14.68 -13.09 36.38
C CYS A 22 -13.22 -12.73 36.65
N ASP A 23 -12.79 -12.83 37.91
CA ASP A 23 -11.40 -13.10 38.21
C ASP A 23 -11.16 -14.51 37.67
N GLU A 24 -10.78 -14.59 36.40
CA GLU A 24 -10.07 -15.76 35.90
C GLU A 24 -8.84 -15.89 36.79
N LYS A 25 -8.96 -16.72 37.83
CA LYS A 25 -7.82 -17.23 38.55
C LYS A 25 -7.02 -18.04 37.54
N TYR A 26 -6.08 -17.37 36.89
CA TYR A 26 -5.02 -18.04 36.15
C TYR A 26 -4.37 -19.00 37.13
N ASP A 27 -4.46 -20.29 36.82
CA ASP A 27 -3.88 -21.34 37.64
C ASP A 27 -2.36 -21.28 37.45
N TYR A 28 -1.67 -20.68 38.42
CA TYR A 28 -0.21 -20.61 38.46
C TYR A 28 0.42 -21.92 38.97
N SER A 29 -0.30 -23.05 38.92
CA SER A 29 0.12 -24.34 39.48
C SER A 29 1.14 -25.11 38.64
N TYR A 30 1.79 -24.46 37.66
CA TYR A 30 2.88 -25.13 36.95
C TYR A 30 4.06 -25.34 37.90
N THR A 31 4.25 -26.59 38.31
CA THR A 31 5.32 -27.05 39.21
C THR A 31 6.46 -27.76 38.49
N GLY A 32 6.44 -27.78 37.15
CA GLY A 32 7.51 -28.32 36.33
C GLY A 32 8.69 -27.37 36.20
N ASP A 33 9.66 -27.74 35.36
CA ASP A 33 10.87 -26.95 35.12
C ASP A 33 10.52 -25.58 34.52
N GLU A 34 11.14 -24.52 35.03
CA GLU A 34 10.98 -23.16 34.54
C GLU A 34 11.39 -23.08 33.06
N PHE A 35 10.66 -22.29 32.27
CA PHE A 35 10.84 -22.27 30.83
C PHE A 35 10.64 -20.88 30.23
N ILE A 36 11.22 -20.69 29.05
CA ILE A 36 11.17 -19.43 28.31
C ILE A 36 10.59 -19.70 26.93
N GLN A 37 9.62 -18.90 26.52
CA GLN A 37 8.87 -19.12 25.28
C GLN A 37 8.50 -17.80 24.61
N PHE A 38 8.15 -17.88 23.33
CA PHE A 38 7.38 -16.81 22.71
C PHE A 38 5.91 -16.87 23.14
N LYS A 39 5.25 -15.71 23.24
CA LYS A 39 3.82 -15.64 23.61
C LYS A 39 2.93 -16.35 22.58
N THR A 40 3.16 -16.09 21.30
CA THR A 40 2.54 -16.76 20.14
C THR A 40 3.63 -17.39 19.27
N ALA A 41 3.25 -18.12 18.21
CA ALA A 41 4.21 -18.75 17.30
C ALA A 41 4.36 -17.99 15.98
N THR A 42 3.38 -17.16 15.61
CA THR A 42 3.37 -16.46 14.32
C THR A 42 2.74 -15.08 14.43
N SER A 43 3.09 -14.20 13.49
CA SER A 43 2.40 -12.95 13.17
C SER A 43 2.68 -12.53 11.73
N ASN A 44 1.92 -11.55 11.26
CA ASN A 44 2.13 -10.91 9.97
C ASN A 44 2.24 -9.40 10.16
N ILE A 45 3.02 -8.73 9.31
CA ILE A 45 3.14 -7.27 9.22
C ILE A 45 3.27 -6.90 7.74
N SER A 46 2.64 -5.81 7.29
CA SER A 46 2.86 -5.27 5.94
C SER A 46 4.23 -4.62 5.87
N GLU A 47 4.94 -4.69 4.74
CA GLU A 47 6.19 -3.96 4.58
C GLU A 47 5.98 -2.44 4.63
N SER A 48 4.83 -1.95 4.17
CA SER A 48 4.40 -0.54 4.27
C SER A 48 3.93 -0.13 5.68
N SER A 49 3.99 -1.06 6.66
CA SER A 49 3.52 -0.76 8.00
C SER A 49 4.41 0.29 8.68
N VAL A 50 3.79 1.39 9.09
CA VAL A 50 4.46 2.42 9.91
C VAL A 50 4.60 2.00 11.39
N ASP A 51 3.97 0.90 11.78
CA ASP A 51 3.98 0.41 13.16
C ASP A 51 5.13 -0.57 13.40
N THR A 52 5.70 -0.54 14.60
CA THR A 52 6.69 -1.53 15.02
C THR A 52 6.00 -2.79 15.56
N LEU A 53 6.34 -3.96 15.02
CA LEU A 53 5.85 -5.23 15.56
C LEU A 53 6.60 -5.58 16.84
N THR A 54 5.87 -5.74 17.95
CA THR A 54 6.42 -6.19 19.23
C THR A 54 6.23 -7.71 19.39
N ILE A 55 7.32 -8.42 19.65
CA ILE A 55 7.40 -9.87 19.81
C ILE A 55 7.77 -10.19 21.27
N PRO A 56 6.81 -10.56 22.12
CA PRO A 56 7.07 -10.81 23.53
C PRO A 56 7.69 -12.18 23.77
N VAL A 57 8.79 -12.20 24.51
CA VAL A 57 9.42 -13.40 25.06
C VAL A 57 9.13 -13.46 26.56
N LEU A 58 8.56 -14.57 27.01
CA LEU A 58 8.03 -14.74 28.35
C LEU A 58 8.83 -15.81 29.10
N LEU A 59 9.17 -15.51 30.35
CA LEU A 59 9.64 -16.45 31.34
C LEU A 59 8.46 -16.95 32.17
N ALA A 60 8.31 -18.27 32.25
CA ALA A 60 7.35 -18.94 33.10
C ALA A 60 8.10 -19.63 34.24
N GLY A 61 7.97 -19.09 35.45
CA GLY A 61 8.69 -19.53 36.63
C GLY A 61 8.83 -18.43 37.67
N SER A 62 9.78 -18.60 38.59
CA SER A 62 10.17 -17.60 39.56
C SER A 62 10.81 -16.40 38.87
N LEU A 63 10.55 -15.19 39.36
CA LEU A 63 11.21 -14.01 38.82
C LEU A 63 12.73 -14.09 39.08
N PRO A 64 13.56 -13.87 38.05
CA PRO A 64 15.00 -13.99 38.18
C PRO A 64 15.54 -12.86 39.07
N LYS A 65 16.51 -13.17 39.93
CA LYS A 65 17.12 -12.17 40.84
C LYS A 65 18.21 -11.33 40.17
N SER A 66 18.69 -11.78 39.02
CA SER A 66 19.68 -11.13 38.15
C SER A 66 19.14 -11.09 36.73
N ASP A 67 19.78 -10.33 35.84
CA ASP A 67 19.49 -10.38 34.42
C ASP A 67 19.73 -11.82 33.89
N VAL A 68 18.89 -12.25 32.96
CA VAL A 68 19.00 -13.52 32.24
C VAL A 68 19.25 -13.19 30.77
N THR A 69 20.34 -13.72 30.22
CA THR A 69 20.70 -13.55 28.82
C THR A 69 20.24 -14.76 28.03
N LEU A 70 19.42 -14.53 27.01
CA LEU A 70 18.95 -15.52 26.06
C LEU A 70 19.73 -15.39 24.78
N THR A 71 20.09 -16.51 24.16
CA THR A 71 20.65 -16.54 22.81
C THR A 71 19.58 -17.02 21.83
N LEU A 72 19.47 -16.30 20.71
CA LEU A 72 18.52 -16.58 19.64
C LEU A 72 19.26 -16.82 18.31
N THR A 73 18.68 -17.65 17.47
CA THR A 73 19.00 -17.64 16.04
C THR A 73 17.91 -16.86 15.30
N VAL A 74 18.33 -15.92 14.44
CA VAL A 74 17.46 -15.20 13.51
C VAL A 74 17.79 -15.67 12.10
N THR A 75 16.78 -16.08 11.35
CA THR A 75 16.93 -16.53 9.95
C THR A 75 15.87 -15.86 9.09
N THR A 76 16.22 -15.53 7.86
CA THR A 76 15.28 -15.02 6.86
C THR A 76 15.01 -16.06 5.79
N THR A 77 13.79 -16.11 5.28
CA THR A 77 13.46 -16.91 4.08
C THR A 77 12.78 -16.02 3.07
N VAL A 78 13.23 -16.13 1.82
CA VAL A 78 12.78 -15.35 0.67
C VAL A 78 12.62 -16.26 -0.54
N LYS A 79 11.85 -15.82 -1.53
CA LYS A 79 11.76 -16.48 -2.84
C LYS A 79 13.10 -16.38 -3.58
N GLU A 80 13.39 -17.37 -4.43
CA GLU A 80 14.61 -17.37 -5.25
C GLU A 80 14.68 -16.10 -6.13
N GLY A 81 15.85 -15.45 -6.10
CA GLY A 81 16.09 -14.20 -6.85
C GLY A 81 15.97 -12.92 -6.03
N PHE A 82 15.43 -12.98 -4.81
CA PHE A 82 15.22 -11.82 -3.93
C PHE A 82 16.16 -11.80 -2.73
N THR A 83 16.24 -10.65 -2.06
CA THR A 83 17.03 -10.44 -0.85
C THR A 83 16.16 -9.92 0.29
N PHE A 84 16.48 -10.29 1.53
CA PHE A 84 15.85 -9.73 2.71
C PHE A 84 16.86 -9.70 3.86
N VAL A 85 17.37 -8.51 4.13
CA VAL A 85 18.62 -8.24 4.84
C VAL A 85 18.36 -7.26 5.97
N GLN A 86 18.79 -7.64 7.18
CA GLN A 86 18.72 -6.76 8.34
C GLN A 86 19.59 -5.50 8.14
N GLY A 87 19.07 -4.34 8.52
CA GLY A 87 19.67 -3.02 8.30
C GLY A 87 19.40 -2.42 6.91
N THR A 88 18.75 -3.17 6.01
CA THR A 88 18.31 -2.67 4.69
C THR A 88 16.80 -2.79 4.53
N ASP A 89 16.24 -3.96 4.83
CA ASP A 89 14.81 -4.25 4.65
C ASP A 89 14.05 -4.32 5.98
N PHE A 90 14.76 -4.54 7.08
CA PHE A 90 14.19 -4.52 8.43
C PHE A 90 15.25 -4.27 9.48
N ASP A 91 14.84 -3.85 10.66
CA ASP A 91 15.70 -3.72 11.84
C ASP A 91 15.11 -4.42 13.06
N LEU A 92 16.00 -4.87 13.93
CA LEU A 92 15.67 -5.52 15.19
C LEU A 92 16.14 -4.66 16.35
N ILE A 93 15.20 -4.28 17.21
CA ILE A 93 15.45 -3.51 18.43
C ILE A 93 15.21 -4.42 19.64
N GLY A 94 16.03 -4.26 20.69
CA GLY A 94 15.97 -5.07 21.90
C GLY A 94 16.96 -6.24 21.92
N LEU A 95 17.71 -6.45 20.84
CA LEU A 95 18.79 -7.43 20.76
C LEU A 95 20.17 -6.77 20.78
N ASP A 96 21.15 -7.43 21.41
CA ASP A 96 22.59 -7.17 21.25
C ASP A 96 23.21 -8.34 20.47
N GLY A 97 23.34 -8.15 19.15
CA GLY A 97 23.63 -9.24 18.22
C GLY A 97 22.52 -10.28 18.23
N THR A 98 22.81 -11.47 18.77
CA THR A 98 21.86 -12.59 18.91
C THR A 98 21.25 -12.70 20.31
N ASN A 99 21.59 -11.78 21.22
CA ASN A 99 21.23 -11.91 22.63
C ASN A 99 20.05 -11.01 23.01
N LEU A 100 19.10 -11.56 23.75
CA LEU A 100 18.00 -10.83 24.39
C LEU A 100 18.18 -10.91 25.91
N VAL A 101 17.94 -9.82 26.63
CA VAL A 101 18.05 -9.82 28.09
C VAL A 101 16.67 -9.68 28.74
N ILE A 102 16.30 -10.64 29.59
CA ILE A 102 15.21 -10.48 30.56
C ILE A 102 15.82 -9.85 31.81
N LYS A 103 15.30 -8.70 32.22
CA LYS A 103 15.85 -7.96 33.37
C LYS A 103 15.52 -8.63 34.70
N ALA A 104 16.39 -8.43 35.68
CA ALA A 104 16.14 -8.87 37.04
C ALA A 104 14.75 -8.39 37.53
N ASN A 105 14.02 -9.30 38.17
CA ASN A 105 12.66 -9.09 38.69
C ASN A 105 11.58 -8.84 37.62
N THR A 106 11.83 -9.16 36.34
CA THR A 106 10.80 -9.18 35.29
C THR A 106 10.62 -10.59 34.72
N ALA A 107 9.45 -10.85 34.13
CA ALA A 107 9.13 -12.13 33.48
C ALA A 107 9.06 -12.01 31.95
N GLN A 108 9.46 -10.86 31.40
CA GLN A 108 9.29 -10.56 29.98
C GLN A 108 10.42 -9.67 29.48
N SER A 109 10.78 -9.89 28.21
CA SER A 109 11.51 -8.95 27.37
C SER A 109 10.90 -8.98 25.97
N ASP A 110 11.10 -7.90 25.22
CA ASP A 110 10.46 -7.71 23.92
C ASP A 110 11.53 -7.55 22.84
N ILE A 111 11.31 -8.20 21.71
CA ILE A 111 11.99 -7.91 20.45
C ILE A 111 11.06 -7.02 19.65
N GLN A 112 11.60 -5.96 19.06
CA GLN A 112 10.88 -5.06 18.18
C GLN A 112 11.39 -5.26 16.76
N LEU A 113 10.49 -5.58 15.84
CA LEU A 113 10.77 -5.65 14.41
C LEU A 113 10.19 -4.40 13.75
N VAL A 114 11.07 -3.63 13.11
CA VAL A 114 10.71 -2.53 12.21
C VAL A 114 10.97 -3.03 10.81
N VAL A 115 9.98 -2.94 9.92
CA VAL A 115 10.14 -3.27 8.50
C VAL A 115 10.31 -1.97 7.71
N TYR A 116 11.06 -2.06 6.61
CA TYR A 116 11.25 -0.94 5.69
C TYR A 116 10.51 -1.23 4.40
N ASP A 117 9.64 -0.30 4.06
CA ASP A 117 8.92 -0.25 2.80
C ASP A 117 9.91 -0.13 1.63
N ASN A 118 9.69 -0.90 0.57
CA ASN A 118 10.41 -0.74 -0.68
C ASN A 118 9.41 -0.56 -1.83
N PHE A 119 9.76 -0.88 -3.06
CA PHE A 119 8.83 -0.84 -4.20
C PHE A 119 8.96 -2.07 -5.10
N ASP A 120 9.72 -3.04 -4.64
CA ASP A 120 10.08 -4.21 -5.40
C ASP A 120 9.06 -5.30 -5.07
N GLU A 121 8.27 -5.71 -6.06
CA GLU A 121 7.37 -6.85 -5.90
C GLU A 121 8.21 -8.13 -5.67
N ASP A 122 8.44 -8.45 -4.40
CA ASP A 122 9.39 -9.47 -3.96
C ASP A 122 8.75 -10.60 -3.15
N SER A 123 7.42 -10.63 -3.13
CA SER A 123 6.55 -11.59 -2.47
C SER A 123 6.70 -11.62 -0.94
N THR A 124 5.82 -12.34 -0.26
CA THR A 124 5.91 -12.48 1.20
C THR A 124 7.24 -13.08 1.65
N ARG A 125 7.95 -12.35 2.52
CA ARG A 125 9.23 -12.73 3.12
C ARG A 125 9.00 -13.14 4.58
N THR A 126 9.93 -13.88 5.19
CA THR A 126 9.77 -14.28 6.61
C THR A 126 11.03 -14.04 7.43
N VAL A 127 10.84 -13.64 8.69
CA VAL A 127 11.86 -13.62 9.75
C VAL A 127 11.50 -14.67 10.78
N THR A 128 12.37 -15.65 11.00
CA THR A 128 12.19 -16.69 12.01
C THR A 128 13.17 -16.49 13.15
N PHE A 129 12.62 -16.30 14.36
CA PHE A 129 13.36 -16.27 15.61
C PHE A 129 13.28 -17.65 16.28
N THR A 130 14.39 -18.17 16.79
CA THR A 130 14.41 -19.42 17.54
C THR A 130 15.25 -19.25 18.80
N LEU A 131 14.65 -19.49 19.96
CA LEU A 131 15.38 -19.52 21.24
C LEU A 131 16.33 -20.72 21.22
N THR A 132 17.62 -20.52 21.44
CA THR A 132 18.60 -21.62 21.39
C THR A 132 19.18 -21.98 22.74
N ASP A 133 19.45 -20.99 23.58
CA ASP A 133 20.13 -21.19 24.87
C ASP A 133 19.85 -20.02 25.84
N SER A 134 20.24 -20.19 27.10
CA SER A 134 20.26 -19.13 28.11
C SER A 134 21.42 -19.30 29.09
N ASP A 135 21.84 -18.22 29.75
CA ASP A 135 22.82 -18.27 30.84
C ASP A 135 22.26 -18.80 32.18
N GLY A 136 20.97 -19.11 32.23
CA GLY A 136 20.30 -19.81 33.33
C GLY A 136 19.84 -21.23 32.96
N ASP A 137 19.35 -21.96 33.96
CA ASP A 137 18.82 -23.33 33.80
C ASP A 137 17.32 -23.27 33.48
N TYR A 138 17.00 -22.88 32.24
CA TYR A 138 15.63 -22.79 31.74
C TYR A 138 15.42 -23.71 30.54
N VAL A 139 14.24 -24.32 30.47
CA VAL A 139 13.80 -25.04 29.27
C VAL A 139 13.40 -24.03 28.17
N MET A 140 13.87 -24.24 26.94
CA MET A 140 13.49 -23.40 25.80
C MET A 140 12.24 -23.92 25.09
N GLY A 141 11.22 -23.07 25.02
CA GLY A 141 9.89 -23.40 24.52
C GLY A 141 8.95 -23.89 25.62
N LEU A 142 7.66 -23.97 25.29
CA LEU A 142 6.65 -24.53 26.18
C LEU A 142 6.87 -26.05 26.32
N PRO A 143 7.00 -26.59 27.55
CA PRO A 143 7.15 -28.02 27.76
C PRO A 143 5.92 -28.81 27.27
N GLY A 144 6.16 -29.87 26.50
CA GLY A 144 5.10 -30.73 25.94
C GLY A 144 5.06 -30.72 24.41
N SER A 145 3.88 -30.93 23.83
CA SER A 145 3.70 -31.08 22.37
C SER A 145 3.65 -29.76 21.60
N GLU A 146 3.35 -28.64 22.27
CA GLU A 146 3.30 -27.32 21.65
C GLU A 146 4.62 -26.60 21.83
N ASN A 147 5.56 -26.73 20.89
CA ASN A 147 6.88 -26.15 21.08
C ASN A 147 6.91 -24.66 20.66
N LYS A 148 6.64 -23.74 21.60
CA LYS A 148 6.74 -22.27 21.41
C LYS A 148 8.18 -21.72 21.48
N LYS A 149 9.14 -22.50 21.00
CA LYS A 149 10.56 -22.15 20.94
C LYS A 149 10.92 -21.27 19.74
N SER A 150 10.08 -21.29 18.70
CA SER A 150 10.27 -20.50 17.49
C SER A 150 9.10 -19.56 17.24
N TYR A 151 9.39 -18.42 16.63
CA TYR A 151 8.44 -17.40 16.21
C TYR A 151 8.69 -17.02 14.75
N VAL A 152 7.65 -17.04 13.92
CA VAL A 152 7.75 -16.68 12.51
C VAL A 152 6.95 -15.41 12.24
N VAL A 153 7.61 -14.36 11.77
CA VAL A 153 6.95 -13.19 11.21
C VAL A 153 6.88 -13.36 9.70
N SER A 154 5.70 -13.22 9.10
CA SER A 154 5.57 -12.99 7.66
C SER A 154 5.50 -11.49 7.39
N VAL A 155 6.44 -10.98 6.60
CA VAL A 155 6.41 -9.62 6.07
C VAL A 155 5.72 -9.69 4.73
N ILE A 156 4.51 -9.13 4.69
CA ILE A 156 3.65 -9.16 3.52
C ILE A 156 4.08 -8.04 2.59
N ASP A 157 4.51 -8.43 1.40
CA ASP A 157 4.70 -7.55 0.25
C ASP A 157 3.34 -6.98 -0.18
N ASP A 158 3.26 -5.65 -0.20
CA ASP A 158 2.11 -4.88 -0.66
C ASP A 158 2.46 -3.94 -1.83
N ASP A 159 3.64 -4.11 -2.40
CA ASP A 159 4.03 -3.50 -3.66
C ASP A 159 3.46 -4.25 -4.86
N CYS A 160 3.18 -3.49 -5.93
CA CYS A 160 2.87 -4.06 -7.23
C CYS A 160 3.77 -3.39 -8.25
N ALA A 161 4.59 -4.18 -8.95
CA ALA A 161 5.53 -3.64 -9.91
C ALA A 161 4.79 -2.86 -11.01
N PHE A 162 5.37 -1.73 -11.44
CA PHE A 162 4.87 -1.08 -12.64
C PHE A 162 5.23 -1.95 -13.84
N VAL A 163 4.22 -2.54 -14.46
CA VAL A 163 4.37 -3.29 -15.72
C VAL A 163 3.76 -2.46 -16.84
N PRO A 164 4.56 -1.85 -17.73
CA PRO A 164 4.05 -0.96 -18.77
C PRO A 164 2.94 -1.59 -19.65
N GLN A 165 3.06 -2.87 -19.94
CA GLN A 165 2.09 -3.58 -20.76
C GLN A 165 0.70 -3.64 -20.11
N ASN A 166 0.60 -3.60 -18.78
CA ASN A 166 -0.67 -3.63 -18.06
C ASN A 166 -1.48 -2.33 -18.21
N PHE A 167 -0.85 -1.25 -18.69
CA PHE A 167 -1.49 0.03 -18.94
C PHE A 167 -1.69 0.29 -20.44
N ALA A 168 -1.54 -0.73 -21.28
CA ALA A 168 -1.89 -0.69 -22.70
C ALA A 168 -3.28 -1.28 -22.95
N GLY A 169 -3.91 -0.87 -24.05
CA GLY A 169 -5.22 -1.33 -24.48
C GLY A 169 -6.34 -0.31 -24.22
N THR A 170 -7.57 -0.81 -24.16
CA THR A 170 -8.77 0.01 -23.92
C THR A 170 -9.20 -0.17 -22.47
N PRO A 171 -8.88 0.79 -21.57
CA PRO A 171 -9.33 0.68 -20.19
C PRO A 171 -10.84 0.91 -20.10
N SER A 172 -11.43 0.43 -19.03
CA SER A 172 -12.81 0.75 -18.65
C SER A 172 -12.83 2.01 -17.79
N GLY A 173 -13.99 2.65 -17.64
CA GLY A 173 -14.13 3.79 -16.72
C GLY A 173 -14.82 4.99 -17.36
N LEU A 174 -14.73 6.12 -16.68
CA LEU A 174 -15.48 7.32 -17.00
C LEU A 174 -14.54 8.51 -17.22
N ASP A 175 -14.94 9.47 -18.03
CA ASP A 175 -14.38 10.81 -17.90
C ASP A 175 -15.05 11.58 -16.74
N VAL A 176 -14.58 12.80 -16.48
CA VAL A 176 -15.12 13.66 -15.40
C VAL A 176 -16.55 14.12 -15.62
N THR A 177 -17.09 13.94 -16.82
CA THR A 177 -18.50 14.19 -17.14
C THR A 177 -19.37 12.93 -17.01
N ASN A 178 -18.80 11.83 -16.47
CA ASN A 178 -19.42 10.52 -16.32
C ASN A 178 -19.78 9.84 -17.64
N PHE A 179 -19.10 10.17 -18.75
CA PHE A 179 -19.23 9.39 -19.98
C PHE A 179 -18.24 8.24 -19.99
N PRO A 180 -18.62 7.06 -20.51
CA PRO A 180 -17.69 5.97 -20.72
C PRO A 180 -16.48 6.44 -21.54
N SER A 181 -15.28 6.23 -21.02
CA SER A 181 -14.06 6.50 -21.76
C SER A 181 -14.01 5.59 -23.00
N GLN A 182 -13.62 6.18 -24.13
CA GLN A 182 -13.25 5.43 -25.35
C GLN A 182 -11.74 5.47 -25.60
N ALA A 183 -10.97 6.00 -24.65
CA ALA A 183 -9.53 6.17 -24.81
C ALA A 183 -8.85 4.83 -25.07
N VAL A 184 -7.83 4.83 -25.93
CA VAL A 184 -7.00 3.65 -26.19
C VAL A 184 -5.55 4.02 -25.99
N PHE A 185 -4.87 3.25 -25.14
CA PHE A 185 -3.48 3.41 -24.77
C PHE A 185 -2.63 2.43 -25.57
N VAL A 186 -1.65 2.93 -26.29
CA VAL A 186 -0.69 2.11 -27.03
C VAL A 186 0.69 2.42 -26.50
N LEU A 187 1.34 1.43 -25.91
CA LEU A 187 2.68 1.56 -25.37
C LEU A 187 3.66 1.95 -26.49
N ASP A 188 4.46 2.98 -26.25
CA ASP A 188 5.51 3.43 -27.17
C ASP A 188 6.85 2.78 -26.79
N GLU A 189 7.05 1.55 -27.25
CA GLU A 189 8.26 0.75 -27.00
C GLU A 189 9.56 1.37 -27.55
N ALA A 190 9.46 2.34 -28.47
CA ALA A 190 10.61 3.01 -29.06
C ALA A 190 11.04 4.26 -28.28
N TRP A 191 10.34 4.63 -27.22
CA TRP A 191 10.68 5.81 -26.44
C TRP A 191 11.98 5.63 -25.66
N ALA A 192 12.91 6.56 -25.86
CA ALA A 192 14.29 6.44 -25.35
C ALA A 192 14.40 6.41 -23.82
N ASP A 193 13.43 7.00 -23.10
CA ASP A 193 13.42 7.07 -21.64
C ASP A 193 12.58 5.95 -21.00
N MET A 194 12.14 4.96 -21.79
CA MET A 194 11.41 3.79 -21.27
C MET A 194 12.28 3.00 -20.27
N SER A 195 11.67 2.61 -19.16
CA SER A 195 12.26 1.73 -18.14
C SER A 195 11.17 0.89 -17.48
N GLU A 196 11.58 0.01 -16.56
CA GLU A 196 10.65 -0.77 -15.73
C GLU A 196 9.80 0.12 -14.80
N ALA A 197 10.21 1.36 -14.54
CA ALA A 197 9.49 2.31 -13.70
C ALA A 197 8.86 3.46 -14.48
N LYS A 198 9.02 3.51 -15.81
CA LYS A 198 8.61 4.68 -16.61
C LYS A 198 8.26 4.30 -18.04
N ALA A 199 7.08 4.71 -18.49
CA ALA A 199 6.60 4.37 -19.82
C ALA A 199 5.84 5.53 -20.46
N ARG A 200 5.83 5.56 -21.79
CA ARG A 200 5.08 6.51 -22.59
C ARG A 200 4.02 5.77 -23.40
N TYR A 201 2.81 6.29 -23.42
CA TYR A 201 1.68 5.73 -24.16
C TYR A 201 1.18 6.75 -25.15
N LYS A 202 1.07 6.33 -26.40
CA LYS A 202 0.25 7.04 -27.38
C LYS A 202 -1.21 6.81 -27.00
N VAL A 203 -1.94 7.88 -26.72
CA VAL A 203 -3.34 7.81 -26.33
C VAL A 203 -4.20 8.36 -27.44
N THR A 204 -5.20 7.59 -27.87
CA THR A 204 -6.15 7.99 -28.91
C THR A 204 -7.56 8.03 -28.34
N LYS A 205 -8.49 8.70 -29.03
CA LYS A 205 -9.93 8.74 -28.68
C LYS A 205 -10.26 9.32 -27.29
N ILE A 206 -9.36 10.11 -26.72
CA ILE A 206 -9.69 10.88 -25.51
C ILE A 206 -10.88 11.79 -25.84
N ALA A 207 -11.87 11.82 -24.95
CA ALA A 207 -13.09 12.63 -25.07
C ALA A 207 -13.99 12.38 -26.29
N GLN A 208 -13.75 11.35 -27.11
CA GLN A 208 -14.55 11.06 -28.32
C GLN A 208 -16.07 10.98 -28.04
N GLY A 209 -16.49 10.38 -26.93
CA GLY A 209 -17.92 10.26 -26.57
C GLY A 209 -18.60 11.55 -26.10
N ILE A 210 -17.82 12.57 -25.71
CA ILE A 210 -18.33 13.87 -25.24
C ILE A 210 -18.77 14.72 -26.43
N PHE A 211 -17.92 14.83 -27.44
CA PHE A 211 -18.16 15.70 -28.60
C PHE A 211 -19.40 15.27 -29.39
N ASP A 212 -19.63 13.96 -29.52
CA ASP A 212 -20.83 13.42 -30.18
C ASP A 212 -22.13 13.95 -29.53
N GLN A 213 -22.14 14.19 -28.22
CA GLN A 213 -23.30 14.73 -27.51
C GLN A 213 -23.54 16.21 -27.82
N TRP A 214 -22.50 16.96 -28.14
CA TRP A 214 -22.60 18.38 -28.53
C TRP A 214 -23.08 18.55 -29.98
N GLY A 215 -23.34 17.46 -30.68
CA GLY A 215 -23.72 17.46 -32.09
C GLY A 215 -22.52 17.66 -33.01
N GLU A 216 -21.30 17.57 -32.47
CA GLU A 216 -20.05 17.68 -33.20
C GLU A 216 -19.44 16.30 -33.36
N THR A 217 -19.21 15.85 -34.59
CA THR A 217 -18.44 14.62 -34.80
C THR A 217 -16.97 14.98 -34.79
N VAL A 218 -16.19 14.31 -33.94
CA VAL A 218 -14.72 14.35 -34.01
C VAL A 218 -14.30 13.70 -35.33
N THR A 219 -13.64 14.47 -36.20
CA THR A 219 -13.20 13.98 -37.52
C THR A 219 -11.75 13.53 -37.52
N SER A 220 -10.93 14.11 -36.66
CA SER A 220 -9.53 13.76 -36.46
C SER A 220 -9.04 14.35 -35.14
N GLY A 221 -7.90 13.90 -34.62
CA GLY A 221 -7.23 14.59 -33.52
C GLY A 221 -7.43 14.00 -32.12
N ALA A 222 -6.49 14.36 -31.24
CA ALA A 222 -5.95 13.59 -30.09
C ALA A 222 -5.15 12.32 -30.44
N ASP A 223 -5.04 11.92 -31.71
CA ASP A 223 -4.26 10.74 -32.11
C ASP A 223 -2.73 10.92 -32.01
N GLY A 224 -2.25 12.05 -31.51
CA GLY A 224 -0.84 12.37 -31.28
C GLY A 224 -0.49 12.63 -29.82
N THR A 225 -1.46 12.50 -28.90
CA THR A 225 -1.22 12.77 -27.48
C THR A 225 -0.46 11.62 -26.84
N TYR A 226 0.64 11.95 -26.17
CA TYR A 226 1.40 10.99 -25.38
C TYR A 226 1.22 11.29 -23.90
N LEU A 227 0.86 10.27 -23.13
CA LEU A 227 0.90 10.32 -21.67
C LEU A 227 2.12 9.56 -21.18
N ILE A 228 2.88 10.16 -20.28
CA ILE A 228 4.01 9.54 -19.60
C ILE A 228 3.52 9.11 -18.22
N PHE A 229 3.69 7.83 -17.92
CA PHE A 229 3.46 7.26 -16.60
C PHE A 229 4.85 7.10 -15.98
N ASP A 230 5.09 7.79 -14.88
CA ASP A 230 6.36 7.80 -14.19
C ASP A 230 6.16 7.30 -12.76
N ASN A 231 6.56 6.04 -12.54
CA ASN A 231 6.63 5.37 -11.26
C ASN A 231 8.07 5.33 -10.71
N THR A 232 8.98 6.23 -11.14
CA THR A 232 10.35 6.26 -10.60
C THR A 232 10.36 6.57 -9.10
N ASN A 233 9.33 7.27 -8.60
CA ASN A 233 9.04 7.40 -7.18
C ASN A 233 7.62 6.87 -6.90
N PRO A 234 7.46 5.60 -6.48
CA PRO A 234 6.15 5.00 -6.28
C PRO A 234 5.37 5.52 -5.06
N LEU A 235 5.99 6.28 -4.15
CA LEU A 235 5.24 7.07 -3.15
C LEU A 235 4.56 8.31 -3.76
N SER A 236 4.95 8.70 -4.97
CA SER A 236 4.41 9.85 -5.69
C SER A 236 4.39 9.57 -7.19
N PRO A 237 3.66 8.54 -7.65
CA PRO A 237 3.56 8.22 -9.08
C PRO A 237 2.94 9.41 -9.80
N THR A 238 3.45 9.73 -10.99
CA THR A 238 2.97 10.88 -11.76
C THR A 238 2.55 10.50 -13.15
N ILE A 239 1.55 11.23 -13.65
CA ILE A 239 1.19 11.22 -15.06
C ILE A 239 1.34 12.63 -15.59
N SER A 240 2.03 12.76 -16.71
CA SER A 240 2.18 14.02 -17.44
C SER A 240 1.89 13.81 -18.91
N MET A 241 1.56 14.91 -19.59
CA MET A 241 1.44 14.90 -21.05
C MET A 241 2.79 15.28 -21.66
N ASP A 242 3.29 14.43 -22.56
CA ASP A 242 4.40 14.80 -23.42
C ASP A 242 3.86 15.66 -24.56
N LEU A 243 3.89 16.97 -24.34
CA LEU A 243 3.63 17.98 -25.35
C LEU A 243 4.83 18.10 -26.29
N THR A 244 5.32 17.00 -26.86
CA THR A 244 6.19 17.12 -28.02
C THR A 244 5.34 17.71 -29.12
N MET A 245 5.44 19.03 -29.31
CA MET A 245 5.13 19.66 -30.58
C MET A 245 6.08 19.03 -31.59
N SER A 246 5.73 17.85 -32.07
CA SER A 246 6.33 17.32 -33.27
C SER A 246 6.11 18.36 -34.37
N SER A 247 6.80 18.22 -35.49
CA SER A 247 6.54 19.04 -36.68
C SER A 247 5.08 19.02 -37.18
N ASP A 248 4.21 18.25 -36.51
CA ASP A 248 2.76 18.25 -36.63
C ASP A 248 2.14 19.31 -35.69
N PRO A 249 1.69 20.47 -36.19
CA PRO A 249 1.04 21.52 -35.39
C PRO A 249 -0.27 21.06 -34.73
N ASP A 250 -0.78 19.89 -35.12
CA ASP A 250 -2.10 19.38 -34.77
C ASP A 250 -2.05 18.24 -33.74
N GLY A 251 -0.86 17.85 -33.24
CA GLY A 251 -0.69 16.66 -32.38
C GLY A 251 -1.50 16.63 -31.09
N ASN A 252 -1.92 17.79 -30.58
CA ASN A 252 -2.81 17.94 -29.42
C ASN A 252 -4.13 18.64 -29.77
N MET A 253 -4.41 18.81 -31.07
CA MET A 253 -5.66 19.36 -31.57
C MET A 253 -6.65 18.21 -31.79
N ILE A 254 -7.91 18.44 -31.45
CA ILE A 254 -9.07 17.61 -31.77
C ILE A 254 -9.89 18.40 -32.78
N GLU A 255 -9.96 17.93 -34.02
CA GLU A 255 -10.76 18.56 -35.09
C GLU A 255 -12.21 18.06 -35.04
N THR A 256 -13.15 18.99 -35.26
CA THR A 256 -14.56 18.66 -35.43
C THR A 256 -15.03 18.87 -36.86
N ASN A 257 -16.16 18.24 -37.20
CA ASN A 257 -16.79 18.29 -38.51
C ASN A 257 -16.88 19.73 -39.05
N GLY A 258 -16.10 20.03 -40.10
CA GLY A 258 -16.16 21.30 -40.82
C GLY A 258 -14.83 22.02 -40.97
N GLY A 259 -13.78 21.65 -40.23
CA GLY A 259 -12.42 22.21 -40.35
C GLY A 259 -12.26 23.66 -39.86
N ASP A 260 -13.35 24.35 -39.55
CA ASP A 260 -13.37 25.72 -39.01
C ASP A 260 -13.26 25.76 -37.47
N TRP A 261 -13.42 24.62 -36.79
CA TRP A 261 -13.40 24.49 -35.33
C TRP A 261 -12.56 23.30 -34.86
N GLY A 262 -11.96 23.44 -33.69
CA GLY A 262 -11.22 22.38 -33.02
C GLY A 262 -10.94 22.69 -31.56
N TYR A 263 -10.30 21.75 -30.88
CA TYR A 263 -9.97 21.88 -29.46
C TYR A 263 -8.50 21.55 -29.21
N PHE A 264 -7.79 22.37 -28.44
CA PHE A 264 -6.43 22.07 -28.01
C PHE A 264 -6.43 21.46 -26.62
N MET A 265 -5.76 20.32 -26.46
CA MET A 265 -5.52 19.69 -25.17
C MET A 265 -4.19 20.14 -24.58
N TYR A 266 -4.18 20.39 -23.27
CA TYR A 266 -2.99 20.71 -22.50
C TYR A 266 -2.95 19.94 -21.19
N ASP A 267 -1.74 19.75 -20.66
CA ASP A 267 -1.60 19.21 -19.31
C ASP A 267 -2.20 20.16 -18.26
N ASN A 268 -3.02 19.64 -17.34
CA ASN A 268 -3.50 20.42 -16.21
C ASN A 268 -2.56 20.27 -15.01
N THR A 269 -1.42 20.96 -15.06
CA THR A 269 -0.39 20.92 -14.00
C THR A 269 -0.86 21.44 -12.64
N SER A 270 -2.06 22.04 -12.56
CA SER A 270 -2.67 22.52 -11.32
C SER A 270 -3.57 21.48 -10.65
N ALA A 271 -3.89 20.38 -11.34
CA ALA A 271 -4.66 19.27 -10.81
C ALA A 271 -3.72 18.12 -10.39
N ILE A 272 -4.22 17.27 -9.49
CA ILE A 272 -3.49 16.08 -9.05
C ILE A 272 -3.81 14.96 -10.05
N ASN A 273 -2.79 14.51 -10.77
CA ASN A 273 -2.85 13.30 -11.58
C ASN A 273 -2.29 12.14 -10.77
N TYR A 274 -2.85 10.95 -10.94
CA TYR A 274 -2.50 9.79 -10.13
C TYR A 274 -2.72 8.50 -10.90
N PHE A 275 -1.87 7.50 -10.68
CA PHE A 275 -2.16 6.11 -11.04
C PHE A 275 -1.66 5.15 -9.97
N ALA A 276 -2.27 3.97 -9.94
CA ALA A 276 -1.96 2.88 -9.03
C ALA A 276 -1.64 1.62 -9.80
N THR A 277 -0.46 1.04 -9.55
CA THR A 277 -0.01 -0.22 -10.17
C THR A 277 -0.86 -1.41 -9.73
N CYS A 278 -1.22 -1.49 -8.44
CA CYS A 278 -1.98 -2.62 -7.89
C CYS A 278 -3.42 -2.74 -8.38
N THR A 279 -4.07 -1.62 -8.67
CA THR A 279 -5.49 -1.62 -9.09
C THR A 279 -5.67 -1.34 -10.57
N GLY A 280 -4.61 -0.93 -11.26
CA GLY A 280 -4.68 -0.46 -12.64
C GLY A 280 -5.52 0.80 -12.76
N TYR A 281 -5.72 1.55 -11.67
CA TYR A 281 -6.50 2.79 -11.68
C TYR A 281 -5.64 3.96 -12.14
N MET A 282 -6.25 4.86 -12.91
CA MET A 282 -5.63 6.11 -13.33
C MET A 282 -6.65 7.25 -13.32
N GLU A 283 -6.21 8.41 -12.83
CA GLU A 283 -6.89 9.69 -12.93
C GLU A 283 -5.94 10.73 -13.53
N TYR A 284 -6.33 11.28 -14.67
CA TYR A 284 -5.56 12.28 -15.38
C TYR A 284 -6.43 13.48 -15.76
N TRP A 285 -5.99 14.68 -15.40
CA TRP A 285 -6.66 15.94 -15.69
C TRP A 285 -5.93 16.70 -16.79
N TYR A 286 -6.71 17.21 -17.75
CA TYR A 286 -6.22 18.01 -18.87
C TYR A 286 -7.09 19.25 -19.05
N LYS A 287 -6.54 20.26 -19.68
CA LYS A 287 -7.28 21.45 -20.09
C LYS A 287 -7.62 21.36 -21.56
N VAL A 288 -8.76 21.93 -21.93
CA VAL A 288 -9.21 22.03 -23.32
C VAL A 288 -9.50 23.49 -23.63
N ASP A 289 -8.88 24.01 -24.69
CA ASP A 289 -9.19 25.32 -25.27
C ASP A 289 -9.85 25.18 -26.63
N LEU A 290 -10.70 26.15 -26.96
CA LEU A 290 -11.40 26.21 -28.24
C LEU A 290 -10.56 26.93 -29.29
N TRP A 291 -10.47 26.34 -30.48
CA TRP A 291 -9.87 26.92 -31.67
C TRP A 291 -10.94 27.14 -32.73
N GLN A 292 -10.87 28.29 -33.38
CA GLN A 292 -11.79 28.68 -34.44
C GLN A 292 -11.04 29.52 -35.49
N ASP A 293 -11.30 29.26 -36.77
CA ASP A 293 -10.87 30.12 -37.89
C ASP A 293 -9.37 30.48 -37.88
N GLY A 294 -8.50 29.53 -37.55
CA GLY A 294 -7.04 29.75 -37.56
C GLY A 294 -6.46 30.36 -36.30
N ALA A 295 -7.25 30.58 -35.24
CA ALA A 295 -6.78 31.15 -33.98
C ALA A 295 -7.44 30.50 -32.75
N LEU A 296 -6.73 30.53 -31.62
CA LEU A 296 -7.35 30.26 -30.32
C LEU A 296 -8.43 31.30 -30.07
N TYR A 297 -9.65 30.85 -29.76
CA TYR A 297 -10.81 31.71 -29.63
C TYR A 297 -10.64 32.66 -28.42
N PRO A 298 -10.45 33.98 -28.63
CA PRO A 298 -10.11 34.90 -27.55
C PRO A 298 -11.34 35.38 -26.74
N GLY A 299 -12.54 34.89 -27.06
CA GLY A 299 -13.82 35.37 -26.53
C GLY A 299 -14.36 34.63 -25.31
N GLY A 300 -13.61 33.72 -24.70
CA GLY A 300 -14.01 33.01 -23.49
C GLY A 300 -12.86 32.93 -22.50
N GLU A 301 -12.96 33.64 -21.37
CA GLU A 301 -12.19 33.28 -20.18
C GLU A 301 -12.66 31.90 -19.71
N GLY A 302 -12.03 30.83 -20.18
CA GLY A 302 -12.43 29.50 -19.78
C GLY A 302 -11.58 28.41 -20.38
N TYR A 303 -10.40 28.18 -19.82
CA TYR A 303 -9.82 26.84 -19.87
C TYR A 303 -10.86 25.90 -19.26
N TYR A 304 -11.41 24.99 -20.06
CA TYR A 304 -12.22 23.93 -19.48
C TYR A 304 -11.26 22.90 -18.92
N SER A 305 -11.35 22.63 -17.62
CA SER A 305 -10.63 21.53 -16.99
C SER A 305 -11.47 20.26 -17.11
N TRP A 306 -10.89 19.25 -17.74
CA TRP A 306 -11.46 17.93 -17.92
C TRP A 306 -10.57 16.90 -17.24
N GLY A 307 -11.09 15.69 -17.11
CA GLY A 307 -10.29 14.58 -16.63
C GLY A 307 -10.82 13.26 -17.13
N LEU A 308 -9.93 12.29 -17.06
CA LEU A 308 -10.09 10.91 -17.48
C LEU A 308 -9.87 10.04 -16.24
N ARG A 309 -10.84 9.22 -15.87
CA ARG A 309 -10.79 8.29 -14.72
C ARG A 309 -11.04 6.88 -15.21
N VAL A 310 -9.97 6.13 -15.40
CA VAL A 310 -10.04 4.83 -16.05
C VAL A 310 -9.37 3.74 -15.22
N THR A 311 -9.68 2.50 -15.54
CA THR A 311 -9.17 1.30 -14.90
C THR A 311 -8.79 0.29 -15.97
N PHE A 312 -7.54 -0.15 -15.92
CA PHE A 312 -6.99 -1.19 -16.79
C PHE A 312 -7.28 -2.57 -16.19
N GLU A 313 -7.49 -3.56 -17.05
CA GLU A 313 -7.56 -4.95 -16.62
C GLU A 313 -6.12 -5.47 -16.44
N LEU A 314 -5.74 -5.75 -15.19
CA LEU A 314 -4.44 -6.31 -14.80
C LEU A 314 -4.42 -7.84 -14.83
#